data_AF-A0A6G1SM76-F1
#
_entry.id   AF-A0A6G1SM76-F1
#
_cell.length_a   1.000
_cell.length_b   1.000
_cell.length_c   1.000
_cell.angle_alpha   90.00
_cell.angle_beta   90.00
_cell.angle_gamma   90.00
#
_symmetry.space_group_name_H-M   'P 1'
#
loop_
_entity.id
_entity.type
_entity.pdbx_description
1 polymer ?
#
loop_
_entity_poly.entity_id
_entity_poly.type
_entity_poly.pdbx_seq_one_letter_code
_entity_poly.pdbx_strand_id
1 'polypeptide(L)'
;HAFVVDSRLVARIVDMARVFYGLHIIDHPNLQQKAGRRSCVSTQRRRVVIACFRMTSLHSLPSHRAINIFLRSYCDTWLLEENAGQEKLIEDLTQTFEQAEMKVNT
;
A
#
# COMPACT_ATOMS: atom_id res chain seq x y z
N HIS A 1 38.23 60.64 -22.14
CA HIS A 1 38.83 59.35 -21.75
C HIS A 1 37.85 58.23 -22.07
N ALA A 2 38.01 57.56 -23.21
CA ALA A 2 37.21 56.37 -23.53
C ALA A 2 37.70 55.22 -22.64
N PHE A 3 36.79 54.61 -21.89
CA PHE A 3 37.05 53.42 -21.07
C PHE A 3 37.27 52.25 -22.02
N VAL A 4 38.54 51.95 -22.32
CA VAL A 4 38.91 50.74 -23.07
C VAL A 4 38.71 49.57 -22.13
N VAL A 5 37.55 48.93 -22.21
CA VAL A 5 37.33 47.65 -21.54
C VAL A 5 38.27 46.64 -22.19
N ASP A 6 39.19 46.09 -21.40
CA ASP A 6 40.09 45.04 -21.87
C ASP A 6 39.26 43.82 -22.33
N SER A 7 39.31 43.53 -23.63
CA SER A 7 38.60 42.40 -24.24
C SER A 7 38.99 41.07 -23.59
N ARG A 8 40.23 40.97 -23.07
CA ARG A 8 40.72 39.79 -22.35
C ARG A 8 40.04 39.62 -20.99
N LEU A 9 39.77 40.72 -20.28
CA LEU A 9 39.04 40.68 -19.01
C LEU A 9 37.60 40.21 -19.22
N VAL A 10 36.94 40.72 -20.27
CA VAL A 10 35.56 40.31 -20.63
C VAL A 10 35.50 38.82 -20.95
N ALA A 11 36.45 38.30 -21.75
CA ALA A 11 36.50 36.88 -22.07
C ALA A 11 36.62 36.00 -20.81
N ARG A 12 37.49 36.37 -19.87
CA ARG A 12 37.66 35.64 -18.61
C ARG A 12 36.40 35.64 -17.75
N ILE A 13 35.69 36.78 -17.69
CA ILE A 13 34.43 36.89 -16.94
C ILE A 13 33.36 35.98 -17.57
N VAL A 14 33.27 35.96 -18.90
CA VAL A 14 32.32 35.10 -19.63
C VAL A 14 32.66 33.61 -19.44
N ASP A 15 33.93 33.23 -19.47
CA ASP A 15 34.35 31.84 -19.24
C ASP A 15 34.04 31.38 -17.82
N MET A 16 34.30 32.22 -16.82
CA MET A 16 33.88 31.94 -15.43
C MET A 16 32.36 31.81 -15.31
N ALA A 17 31.59 32.71 -15.94
CA ALA A 17 30.14 32.64 -15.94
C ALA A 17 29.60 31.34 -16.58
N ARG A 18 30.23 30.87 -17.65
CA ARG A 18 29.88 29.58 -18.29
C ARG A 18 30.16 28.39 -17.39
N VAL A 19 31.29 28.38 -16.69
CA VAL A 19 31.63 27.33 -15.72
C VAL A 19 30.63 27.32 -14.56
N PHE A 20 30.33 28.49 -13.98
CA PHE A 20 29.32 28.61 -12.93
C PHE A 20 27.94 28.16 -13.39
N TYR A 21 27.54 28.52 -14.61
CA TYR A 21 26.26 28.06 -15.18
C TYR A 21 26.23 26.54 -15.37
N GLY A 22 27.33 25.95 -15.85
CA GLY A 22 27.48 24.49 -15.96
C GLY A 22 27.33 23.78 -14.61
N LEU A 23 28.01 24.27 -13.57
CA LEU A 23 27.89 23.74 -12.21
C LEU A 23 26.46 23.87 -11.68
N HIS A 24 25.84 25.04 -11.86
CA HIS A 24 24.46 25.28 -11.46
C HIS A 24 23.47 24.32 -12.13
N ILE A 25 23.64 23.98 -13.41
CA ILE A 25 22.78 23.00 -14.10
C ILE A 25 22.96 21.59 -13.52
N ILE A 26 24.17 21.22 -13.13
CA ILE A 26 24.49 19.90 -12.56
C ILE A 26 23.91 19.77 -11.15
N ASP A 27 24.09 20.79 -10.31
CA ASP A 27 23.61 20.81 -8.92
C ASP A 27 22.08 21.02 -8.84
N HIS A 28 21.52 21.72 -9.82
CA HIS A 28 20.09 21.99 -9.93
C HIS A 28 19.53 21.48 -11.26
N PRO A 29 19.44 20.14 -11.44
CA PRO A 29 18.87 19.57 -12.65
C PRO A 29 17.45 20.11 -12.83
N ASN A 30 17.24 20.82 -13.93
CA ASN A 30 15.96 21.44 -14.27
C ASN A 30 14.83 20.43 -14.09
N LEU A 31 13.90 20.72 -13.17
CA LEU A 31 12.73 19.88 -12.88
C LEU A 31 11.92 19.59 -14.15
N GLN A 32 12.01 20.43 -15.17
CA GLN A 32 11.39 20.26 -16.48
C GLN A 32 12.00 19.12 -17.32
N GLN A 33 13.29 18.78 -17.16
CA GLN A 33 13.89 17.62 -17.85
C GLN A 33 13.43 16.27 -17.28
N LYS A 34 12.89 16.23 -16.06
CA LYS A 34 12.21 15.04 -15.52
C LYS A 34 10.89 14.72 -16.22
N ALA A 35 10.38 15.61 -17.09
CA ALA A 35 9.14 15.37 -17.85
C ALA A 35 9.28 14.30 -18.95
N GLY A 36 10.49 13.89 -19.31
CA GLY A 36 10.75 12.91 -20.38
C GLY A 36 10.33 11.47 -20.05
N ARG A 37 10.14 11.12 -18.77
CA ARG A 37 9.66 9.79 -18.35
C ARG A 37 8.53 9.94 -17.35
N ARG A 38 7.33 10.23 -17.86
CA ARG A 38 6.10 10.14 -17.07
C ARG A 38 5.88 8.69 -16.66
N SER A 39 6.01 8.39 -15.37
CA SER A 39 5.71 7.08 -14.81
C SER A 39 4.24 6.74 -15.06
N CYS A 40 3.94 5.59 -15.68
CA CYS A 40 2.58 5.06 -15.78
C CYS A 40 2.05 4.53 -14.44
N VAL A 41 2.93 4.38 -13.45
CA VAL A 41 2.60 4.00 -12.08
C VAL A 41 2.56 5.24 -11.20
N SER A 42 1.43 5.47 -10.53
CA SER A 42 1.31 6.55 -9.57
C SER A 42 2.29 6.37 -8.41
N THR A 43 2.71 7.48 -7.80
CA THR A 43 3.60 7.45 -6.63
C THR A 43 3.04 6.57 -5.51
N GLN A 44 1.72 6.57 -5.33
CA GLN A 44 1.06 5.75 -4.31
C GLN A 44 1.20 4.25 -4.60
N ARG A 45 0.94 3.81 -5.83
CA ARG A 45 1.10 2.38 -6.21
C ARG A 45 2.54 1.91 -6.04
N ARG A 46 3.51 2.76 -6.41
CA ARG A 46 4.93 2.47 -6.17
C ARG A 46 5.23 2.30 -4.68
N ARG A 47 4.72 3.19 -3.81
CA ARG A 47 4.92 3.12 -2.36
C ARG A 47 4.34 1.84 -1.76
N VAL A 48 3.13 1.45 -2.16
CA VAL A 48 2.49 0.21 -1.68
C VAL A 48 3.31 -1.02 -2.06
N VAL A 49 3.76 -1.10 -3.31
CA VAL A 49 4.61 -2.22 -3.77
C VAL A 49 5.91 -2.31 -2.97
N ILE A 50 6.57 -1.18 -2.72
CA ILE A 50 7.79 -1.14 -1.89
C ILE A 50 7.49 -1.58 -0.45
N ALA A 51 6.35 -1.19 0.11
CA ALA A 51 5.94 -1.62 1.45
C ALA A 51 5.69 -3.14 1.50
N CYS A 52 5.09 -3.71 0.45
CA CYS A 52 4.96 -5.17 0.31
C CYS A 52 6.32 -5.85 0.30
N PHE A 53 7.32 -5.36 -0.42
CA PHE A 53 8.66 -5.96 -0.36
C PHE A 53 9.35 -5.89 1.02
N ARG A 54 8.90 -5.01 1.90
CA ARG A 54 9.44 -4.83 3.25
C ARG A 54 8.65 -5.61 4.31
N MET A 55 7.65 -6.38 3.91
CA MET A 55 6.78 -7.08 4.86
C MET A 55 7.50 -8.25 5.54
N THR A 56 7.20 -8.43 6.82
CA THR A 56 7.78 -9.46 7.69
C THR A 56 7.10 -10.80 7.44
N SER A 57 7.89 -11.88 7.35
CA SER A 57 7.35 -13.23 7.17
C SER A 57 6.61 -13.71 8.44
N LEU A 58 5.67 -14.65 8.28
CA LEU A 58 4.81 -15.11 9.38
C LEU A 58 5.58 -15.69 10.57
N HIS A 59 6.64 -16.48 10.32
CA HIS A 59 7.44 -17.10 11.38
C HIS A 59 8.27 -16.09 12.19
N SER A 60 8.53 -14.90 11.62
CA SER A 60 9.24 -13.82 12.29
C SER A 60 8.33 -12.84 13.04
N LEU A 61 7.01 -13.06 13.05
CA LEU A 61 6.08 -12.23 13.80
C LEU A 61 6.02 -12.66 15.28
N PRO A 62 5.76 -11.72 16.20
CA PRO A 62 5.43 -12.06 17.58
C PRO A 62 4.19 -12.98 17.64
N SER A 63 4.20 -13.96 18.54
CA SER A 63 3.15 -14.99 18.61
C SER A 63 1.73 -14.42 18.75
N HIS A 64 1.53 -13.37 19.57
CA HIS A 64 0.22 -12.74 19.74
C HIS A 64 -0.33 -12.15 18.42
N ARG A 65 0.56 -11.64 17.55
CA ARG A 65 0.17 -11.08 16.24
C ARG A 65 -0.24 -12.20 15.29
N ALA A 66 0.53 -13.28 15.26
CA ALA A 66 0.19 -14.46 14.46
C ALA A 66 -1.13 -15.08 14.90
N ILE A 67 -1.35 -15.20 16.22
CA ILE A 67 -2.61 -15.70 16.81
C ILE A 67 -3.80 -14.81 16.41
N ASN A 68 -3.66 -13.48 16.49
CA ASN A 68 -4.75 -12.58 16.11
C ASN A 68 -5.11 -12.67 14.62
N ILE A 69 -4.12 -12.86 13.74
CA ILE A 69 -4.35 -13.09 12.30
C ILE A 69 -5.06 -14.43 12.09
N PHE A 70 -4.60 -15.48 12.78
CA PHE A 70 -5.17 -16.82 12.70
C PHE A 70 -6.63 -16.84 13.16
N LEU A 71 -6.93 -16.31 14.35
CA LEU A 71 -8.27 -16.33 14.94
C LEU A 71 -9.29 -15.68 14.01
N ARG A 72 -8.96 -14.54 13.41
CA ARG A 72 -9.85 -13.86 12.47
C ARG A 72 -10.17 -14.74 11.26
N SER A 73 -9.13 -15.33 10.67
CA SER A 73 -9.28 -16.19 9.49
C SER A 73 -10.07 -17.47 9.82
N TYR A 74 -9.83 -18.04 11.00
CA TYR A 74 -10.53 -19.23 11.49
C TYR A 74 -12.02 -18.98 11.69
N CYS A 75 -12.39 -17.84 12.29
CA CYS A 75 -13.79 -17.45 12.40
C CYS A 75 -14.43 -17.29 11.02
N ASP A 76 -13.83 -16.48 10.16
CA ASP A 76 -14.44 -16.08 8.89
C ASP A 76 -14.54 -17.25 7.88
N THR A 77 -13.59 -18.19 7.91
CA THR A 77 -13.49 -19.27 6.91
C THR A 77 -14.03 -20.60 7.41
N TRP A 78 -14.03 -20.84 8.72
CA TRP A 78 -14.37 -22.15 9.27
C TRP A 78 -15.62 -22.09 10.14
N LEU A 79 -15.59 -21.29 11.22
CA LEU A 79 -16.72 -21.24 12.17
C LEU A 79 -18.02 -20.72 11.54
N LEU A 80 -17.94 -19.76 10.60
CA LEU A 80 -19.13 -19.25 9.92
C LEU A 80 -19.71 -20.24 8.91
N GLU A 81 -18.89 -21.12 8.33
CA GLU A 81 -19.35 -22.15 7.39
C GLU A 81 -19.86 -23.40 8.12
N GLU A 82 -19.40 -23.64 9.35
CA GLU A 82 -19.80 -24.78 10.16
C GLU A 82 -21.23 -24.61 10.71
N ASN A 83 -22.21 -25.21 10.02
CA ASN A 83 -23.63 -25.25 10.45
C ASN A 83 -23.90 -26.24 11.60
N ALA A 84 -22.99 -26.36 12.56
CA ALA A 84 -23.14 -27.28 13.68
C ALA A 84 -24.30 -26.85 14.59
N GLY A 85 -25.24 -27.76 14.85
CA GLY A 85 -26.33 -27.58 15.82
C GLY A 85 -27.62 -26.94 15.29
N GLN A 86 -27.63 -26.46 14.04
CA GLN A 86 -28.88 -25.97 13.42
C GLN A 86 -29.89 -27.10 13.18
N GLU A 87 -29.41 -28.27 12.76
CA GLU A 87 -30.26 -29.44 12.50
C GLU A 87 -30.98 -29.91 13.77
N LYS A 88 -30.28 -29.95 14.90
CA LYS A 88 -30.86 -30.34 16.19
C LYS A 88 -31.90 -29.34 16.69
N LEU A 89 -31.65 -28.04 16.50
CA LEU A 89 -32.63 -27.01 16.83
C LEU A 89 -33.92 -27.18 16.00
N ILE A 90 -33.79 -27.52 14.71
CA ILE A 90 -34.94 -27.77 13.84
C ILE A 90 -35.68 -29.02 14.30
N GLU A 91 -34.98 -30.11 14.60
CA GLU A 91 -35.58 -31.35 15.13
C GLU A 91 -36.36 -31.09 16.43
N ASP A 92 -35.74 -30.41 17.40
CA ASP A 92 -36.37 -30.11 18.70
C ASP A 92 -37.64 -29.27 18.52
N LEU A 93 -37.60 -28.26 17.64
CA LEU A 93 -38.75 -27.39 17.35
C LEU A 93 -39.85 -28.15 16.58
N THR A 94 -39.50 -29.01 15.63
CA THR A 94 -40.50 -29.70 14.79
C THR A 94 -41.16 -30.88 15.51
N GLN A 95 -40.41 -31.65 16.31
CA GLN A 95 -41.02 -32.69 17.15
C GLN A 95 -41.99 -32.11 18.18
N THR A 96 -41.72 -30.92 18.72
CA THR A 96 -42.67 -30.28 19.65
C THR A 96 -43.99 -29.89 18.97
N PHE A 97 -43.97 -29.51 17.68
CA PHE A 97 -45.18 -29.27 16.90
C PHE A 97 -45.97 -30.55 16.62
N GLU A 98 -45.32 -31.62 16.13
CA GLU A 98 -45.98 -32.90 15.86
C GLU A 98 -46.64 -33.48 17.11
N GLN A 99 -45.95 -33.44 18.26
CA GLN A 99 -46.50 -33.89 19.53
C GLN A 99 -47.70 -33.06 20.00
N ALA A 100 -47.74 -31.77 19.69
CA ALA A 100 -48.87 -30.90 20.03
C ALA A 100 -50.08 -31.19 19.15
N GLU A 101 -49.90 -31.37 17.84
CA GLU A 101 -50.99 -31.72 16.91
C GLU A 101 -51.56 -33.12 17.19
N MET A 102 -50.70 -34.10 17.54
CA MET A 102 -51.15 -35.43 17.93
C MET A 102 -52.05 -35.41 19.18
N LYS A 103 -51.75 -34.54 20.17
CA LYS A 103 -52.57 -34.40 21.38
C LYS A 103 -53.90 -33.69 21.13
N VAL A 104 -53.99 -32.84 20.11
CA VAL A 104 -55.22 -32.13 19.75
C VAL A 104 -56.19 -33.01 18.94
N ASN A 105 -55.68 -34.00 18.22
CA ASN A 105 -56.48 -34.91 17.38
C ASN A 105 -56.93 -36.20 18.08
N THR A 106 -56.62 -36.37 19.37
CA THR A 106 -57.15 -37.43 20.27
C THR A 106 -58.05 -36.81 21.31
#